data_AF-A0A522CLE6-F1
#
_entry.id   AF-A0A522CLE6-F1
#
_cell.length_a   1.000
_cell.length_b   1.000
_cell.length_c   1.000
_cell.angle_alpha   90.00
_cell.angle_beta   90.00
_cell.angle_gamma   90.00
#
_symmetry.space_group_name_H-M   'P 1'
#
loop_
_entity.id
_entity.type
_entity.pdbx_description
1 polymer ?
#
loop_
_entity_poly.entity_id
_entity_poly.type
_entity_poly.pdbx_seq_one_letter_code
_entity_poly.pdbx_strand_id
1 'polypeptide(L)'
;MAFSDIVKKSLTPVLYINVIGMAFGGLSLLWMGNFGNAWPGFVGLFASPLVFPILLLPAGILTGLMAITMKSHPKLEKVLTVISVLYIVTLLSLYTITAFYFLVGAPTIPAAIYAVCSAVLPWAVFAAKDRQNIFFTGLVLMMQLSALVLVGLNVALRLTDFTQKFWIIWGTMMFCVCVEALYEKIMLDRKKPEETKPAS
;
A
#
# COMPACT_ATOMS: atom_id res chain seq x y z
N MET A 1 -17.77 10.45 -13.75
CA MET A 1 -16.96 9.22 -13.79
C MET A 1 -16.74 8.78 -12.35
N ALA A 2 -17.10 7.55 -11.97
CA ALA A 2 -17.05 7.13 -10.58
C ALA A 2 -15.59 7.02 -10.08
N PHE A 3 -15.32 7.41 -8.84
CA PHE A 3 -13.98 7.32 -8.21
C PHE A 3 -13.38 5.91 -8.33
N SER A 4 -14.24 4.88 -8.23
CA SER A 4 -13.89 3.47 -8.47
C SER A 4 -13.24 3.22 -9.83
N ASP A 5 -13.69 3.90 -10.88
CA ASP A 5 -13.20 3.69 -12.24
C ASP A 5 -11.83 4.33 -12.43
N ILE A 6 -11.57 5.44 -11.73
CA ILE A 6 -10.27 6.11 -11.71
C ILE A 6 -9.26 5.22 -10.99
N VAL A 7 -9.57 4.74 -9.78
CA VAL A 7 -8.67 3.87 -9.00
C VAL A 7 -8.31 2.59 -9.76
N LYS A 8 -9.30 1.94 -10.40
CA LYS A 8 -9.07 0.74 -11.22
C LYS A 8 -8.20 1.02 -12.44
N LYS A 9 -8.40 2.17 -13.12
CA LYS A 9 -7.59 2.57 -14.28
C LYS A 9 -6.17 2.97 -13.89
N SER A 10 -5.97 3.53 -12.70
CA SER A 10 -4.65 3.96 -12.20
C SER A 10 -3.70 2.80 -11.88
N LEU A 11 -4.23 1.59 -11.63
CA LEU A 11 -3.40 0.43 -11.30
C LEU A 11 -2.50 -0.03 -12.46
N THR A 12 -2.99 0.08 -13.70
CA THR A 12 -2.23 -0.34 -14.89
C THR A 12 -0.97 0.53 -15.12
N PRO A 13 -1.04 1.87 -15.11
CA PRO A 13 0.15 2.72 -15.10
C PRO A 13 1.13 2.42 -13.95
N VAL A 14 0.61 2.18 -12.73
CA VAL A 14 1.45 1.88 -11.56
C VAL A 14 2.21 0.58 -11.73
N LEU A 15 1.58 -0.45 -12.31
CA LEU A 15 2.28 -1.69 -12.66
C LEU A 15 3.42 -1.42 -13.65
N TYR A 16 3.16 -0.69 -14.74
CA TYR A 16 4.21 -0.40 -15.74
C TYR A 16 5.37 0.41 -15.15
N ILE A 17 5.08 1.47 -14.40
CA ILE A 17 6.10 2.30 -13.76
C ILE A 17 6.95 1.45 -12.81
N ASN A 18 6.34 0.57 -12.02
CA ASN A 18 7.08 -0.26 -11.09
C ASN A 18 7.89 -1.38 -11.78
N VAL A 19 7.39 -1.96 -12.87
CA VAL A 19 8.17 -2.93 -13.66
C VAL A 19 9.39 -2.25 -14.29
N ILE A 20 9.19 -1.09 -14.92
CA ILE A 20 10.27 -0.32 -15.56
C ILE A 20 11.26 0.17 -14.52
N GLY A 21 10.78 0.74 -13.41
CA GLY A 21 11.61 1.23 -12.32
C GLY A 21 12.40 0.12 -11.64
N MET A 22 11.80 -1.05 -11.42
CA MET A 22 12.50 -2.21 -10.88
C MET A 22 13.57 -2.72 -11.86
N ALA A 23 13.28 -2.80 -13.16
CA ALA A 23 14.26 -3.22 -14.16
C ALA A 23 15.44 -2.23 -14.22
N PHE A 24 15.15 -0.93 -14.29
CA PHE A 24 16.19 0.11 -14.37
C PHE A 24 17.01 0.20 -13.07
N GLY A 25 16.36 0.22 -11.91
CA GLY A 25 17.02 0.24 -10.61
C GLY A 25 17.84 -1.02 -10.37
N GLY A 26 17.29 -2.19 -10.71
CA GLY A 26 17.96 -3.49 -10.58
C GLY A 26 19.19 -3.60 -11.49
N LEU A 27 19.05 -3.29 -12.78
CA LEU A 27 20.17 -3.30 -13.72
C LEU A 27 21.26 -2.30 -13.33
N SER A 28 20.89 -1.12 -12.82
CA SER A 28 21.85 -0.13 -12.33
C SER A 28 22.61 -0.65 -11.10
N LEU A 29 21.94 -1.30 -10.15
CA LEU A 29 22.60 -1.91 -8.98
C LEU A 29 23.53 -3.05 -9.39
N LEU A 30 23.12 -3.88 -10.36
CA LEU A 30 23.94 -4.96 -10.92
C LEU A 30 25.19 -4.42 -11.62
N TRP A 31 25.04 -3.39 -12.45
CA TRP A 31 26.16 -2.74 -13.13
C TRP A 31 27.17 -2.16 -12.13
N MET A 32 26.69 -1.64 -11.00
CA MET A 32 27.52 -1.09 -9.93
C MET A 32 28.05 -2.15 -8.96
N GLY A 33 27.95 -3.44 -9.28
CA GLY A 33 28.49 -4.54 -8.47
C GLY A 33 27.73 -4.82 -7.17
N ASN A 34 26.55 -4.23 -6.97
CA ASN A 34 25.74 -4.35 -5.75
C ASN A 34 24.74 -5.53 -5.83
N PHE A 35 25.20 -6.69 -6.32
CA PHE A 35 24.34 -7.86 -6.55
C PHE A 35 23.63 -8.33 -5.27
N GLY A 36 24.35 -8.38 -4.14
CA GLY A 36 23.82 -8.83 -2.85
C GLY A 36 22.67 -7.97 -2.33
N ASN A 37 22.61 -6.69 -2.71
CA ASN A 37 21.58 -5.75 -2.28
C ASN A 37 20.34 -5.79 -3.19
N ALA A 38 20.51 -6.15 -4.48
CA ALA A 38 19.39 -6.29 -5.41
C ALA A 38 18.63 -7.62 -5.23
N TRP A 39 19.32 -8.67 -4.79
CA TRP A 39 18.77 -10.03 -4.67
C TRP A 39 17.52 -10.16 -3.79
N PRO A 40 17.41 -9.53 -2.61
CA PRO A 40 16.23 -9.65 -1.76
C PRO A 40 14.95 -9.07 -2.40
N GLY A 41 15.06 -8.00 -3.19
CA GLY A 41 13.93 -7.46 -3.95
C GLY A 41 13.46 -8.40 -5.06
N PHE A 42 14.39 -9.13 -5.69
CA PHE A 42 14.07 -10.14 -6.69
C PHE A 42 13.40 -11.35 -6.04
N VAL A 43 14.01 -11.92 -4.99
CA VAL A 43 13.42 -13.05 -4.24
C VAL A 43 12.06 -12.67 -3.67
N GLY A 44 11.92 -11.45 -3.12
CA GLY A 44 10.66 -10.93 -2.62
C GLY A 44 9.56 -10.94 -3.68
N LEU A 45 9.87 -10.58 -4.92
CA LEU A 45 8.90 -10.60 -6.02
C LEU A 45 8.49 -12.02 -6.41
N PHE A 46 9.42 -12.97 -6.50
CA PHE A 46 9.10 -14.35 -6.87
C PHE A 46 8.48 -15.17 -5.73
N ALA A 47 8.83 -14.88 -4.47
CA ALA A 47 8.28 -15.53 -3.29
C ALA A 47 6.95 -14.90 -2.83
N SER A 48 6.70 -13.63 -3.15
CA SER A 48 5.50 -12.91 -2.73
C SER A 48 4.17 -13.61 -3.04
N PRO A 49 3.96 -14.29 -4.19
CA PRO A 49 2.67 -14.93 -4.47
C PRO A 49 2.35 -16.08 -3.52
N LEU A 50 3.37 -16.73 -2.93
CA LEU A 50 3.21 -17.80 -1.94
C LEU A 50 2.96 -17.26 -0.54
N VAL A 51 3.59 -16.13 -0.20
CA VAL A 51 3.58 -15.57 1.16
C VAL A 51 2.36 -14.67 1.40
N PHE A 52 1.88 -13.97 0.37
CA PHE A 52 0.78 -13.00 0.51
C PHE A 52 -0.55 -13.59 1.01
N PRO A 53 -1.02 -14.75 0.53
CA PRO A 53 -2.23 -15.36 1.07
C PRO A 53 -2.12 -15.65 2.58
N ILE A 54 -0.93 -16.06 3.04
CA ILE A 54 -0.67 -16.35 4.46
C ILE A 54 -0.68 -15.05 5.27
N LEU A 55 -0.05 -13.99 4.76
CA LEU A 55 -0.03 -12.68 5.41
C LEU A 55 -1.40 -11.99 5.46
N LEU A 56 -2.28 -12.26 4.48
CA LEU A 56 -3.63 -11.69 4.45
C LEU A 56 -4.65 -12.51 5.24
N LEU A 57 -4.30 -13.71 5.70
CA LEU A 57 -5.19 -14.62 6.41
C LEU A 57 -5.81 -13.97 7.68
N PRO A 58 -5.06 -13.24 8.53
CA PRO A 58 -5.66 -12.57 9.69
C PRO A 58 -6.69 -11.50 9.29
N ALA A 59 -6.45 -10.73 8.22
CA ALA A 59 -7.42 -9.78 7.69
C ALA A 59 -8.67 -10.48 7.14
N GLY A 60 -8.49 -11.64 6.51
CA GLY A 60 -9.60 -12.50 6.05
C GLY A 60 -10.47 -13.01 7.20
N ILE A 61 -9.85 -13.48 8.30
CA ILE A 61 -10.58 -13.90 9.51
C ILE A 61 -11.37 -12.73 10.10
N LEU A 62 -10.76 -11.55 10.24
CA LEU A 62 -11.44 -10.37 10.76
C LEU A 62 -12.62 -9.95 9.89
N THR A 63 -12.49 -10.06 8.55
CA THR A 63 -13.59 -9.81 7.60
C THR A 63 -14.72 -10.82 7.74
N GLY A 64 -14.41 -12.11 7.93
CA GLY A 64 -15.41 -13.13 8.23
C GLY A 64 -16.16 -12.86 9.54
N LEU A 65 -15.45 -12.45 10.59
CA LEU A 65 -16.05 -12.07 11.88
C LEU A 65 -16.95 -10.84 11.76
N MET A 66 -16.56 -9.85 10.94
CA MET A 66 -17.41 -8.69 10.64
C MET A 66 -18.73 -9.10 10.00
N ALA A 67 -18.70 -9.98 8.98
CA ALA A 67 -19.90 -10.44 8.29
C ALA A 67 -20.89 -11.17 9.23
N ILE A 68 -20.38 -11.92 10.21
CA ILE A 68 -21.20 -12.62 11.20
C ILE A 68 -21.78 -11.65 12.23
N THR A 69 -21.01 -10.66 12.66
CA THR A 69 -21.38 -9.75 13.76
C THR A 69 -22.19 -8.53 13.30
N MET A 70 -22.29 -8.29 12.00
CA MET A 70 -22.95 -7.13 11.36
C MET A 70 -24.40 -6.91 11.84
N LYS A 71 -25.17 -7.98 12.07
CA LYS A 71 -26.58 -7.89 12.48
C LYS A 71 -26.78 -7.79 13.99
N SER A 72 -25.83 -8.30 14.77
CA SER A 72 -26.00 -8.46 16.23
C SER A 72 -25.25 -7.39 17.03
N HIS A 73 -24.10 -6.91 16.54
CA HIS A 73 -23.22 -6.00 17.28
C HIS A 73 -22.55 -4.96 16.36
N PRO A 74 -23.27 -3.89 15.96
CA PRO A 74 -22.74 -2.87 15.03
C PRO A 74 -21.55 -2.08 15.59
N LYS A 75 -21.35 -2.04 16.91
CA LYS A 75 -20.14 -1.45 17.52
C LYS A 75 -18.90 -2.34 17.34
N LEU A 76 -19.08 -3.66 17.40
CA LEU A 76 -18.00 -4.63 17.26
C LEU A 76 -17.49 -4.67 15.82
N GLU A 77 -18.40 -4.61 14.85
CA GLU A 77 -18.09 -4.49 13.43
C GLU A 77 -17.11 -3.33 13.16
N LYS A 78 -17.42 -2.12 13.65
CA LYS A 78 -16.56 -0.94 13.48
C LYS A 78 -15.17 -1.14 14.07
N VAL A 79 -15.08 -1.75 15.24
CA VAL A 79 -13.79 -2.05 15.89
C VAL A 79 -12.99 -3.04 15.05
N LEU A 80 -13.62 -4.10 14.55
CA LEU A 80 -12.98 -5.09 13.68
C LEU A 80 -12.51 -4.49 12.36
N THR A 81 -13.27 -3.55 11.78
CA THR A 81 -12.85 -2.80 10.60
C THR A 81 -11.59 -2.00 10.89
N VAL A 82 -11.57 -1.22 11.97
CA VAL A 82 -10.40 -0.43 12.36
C VAL A 82 -9.18 -1.32 12.58
N ILE A 83 -9.34 -2.43 13.30
CA ILE A 83 -8.24 -3.39 13.54
C ILE A 83 -7.72 -3.97 12.22
N SER A 84 -8.61 -4.29 11.27
CA SER A 84 -8.21 -4.83 9.97
C SER A 84 -7.42 -3.81 9.15
N VAL A 85 -7.86 -2.55 9.15
CA VAL A 85 -7.14 -1.46 8.48
C VAL A 85 -5.76 -1.27 9.12
N LEU A 86 -5.68 -1.19 10.45
CA LEU A 86 -4.41 -1.06 11.17
C LEU A 86 -3.46 -2.22 10.86
N TYR A 87 -3.99 -3.44 10.80
CA TYR A 87 -3.21 -4.63 10.44
C TYR A 87 -2.64 -4.52 9.02
N ILE A 88 -3.48 -4.22 8.03
CA ILE A 88 -3.04 -4.13 6.63
C ILE A 88 -2.02 -3.00 6.44
N VAL A 89 -2.26 -1.82 7.03
CA VAL A 89 -1.31 -0.70 6.96
C VAL A 89 0.03 -1.07 7.61
N THR A 90 -0.01 -1.74 8.76
CA THR A 90 1.21 -2.23 9.44
C THR A 90 1.97 -3.23 8.58
N LEU A 91 1.25 -4.19 7.97
CA LEU A 91 1.82 -5.20 7.09
C LEU A 91 2.50 -4.58 5.86
N LEU A 92 1.80 -3.69 5.16
CA LEU A 92 2.33 -2.99 3.98
C LEU A 92 3.52 -2.10 4.34
N SER A 93 3.47 -1.43 5.50
CA SER A 93 4.57 -0.61 6.00
C SER A 93 5.81 -1.46 6.26
N LEU A 94 5.67 -2.54 7.06
CA LEU A 94 6.77 -3.47 7.38
C LEU A 94 7.40 -4.07 6.11
N TYR A 95 6.56 -4.48 5.15
CA TYR A 95 7.06 -5.01 3.89
C TYR A 95 7.89 -3.97 3.13
N THR A 96 7.40 -2.72 3.06
CA THR A 96 8.11 -1.64 2.39
C THR A 96 9.46 -1.36 3.02
N ILE A 97 9.53 -1.20 4.34
CA ILE A 97 10.80 -0.84 5.01
C ILE A 97 11.80 -1.98 4.93
N THR A 98 11.32 -3.22 4.98
CA THR A 98 12.17 -4.39 4.79
C THR A 98 12.88 -4.35 3.44
N ALA A 99 12.17 -3.94 2.37
CA ALA A 99 12.79 -3.72 1.05
C ALA A 99 13.87 -2.62 1.09
N PHE A 100 13.63 -1.52 1.81
CA PHE A 100 14.64 -0.46 2.01
C PHE A 100 15.84 -0.89 2.87
N TYR A 101 15.63 -1.78 3.84
CA TYR A 101 16.67 -2.27 4.74
C TYR A 101 17.68 -3.17 4.01
N PHE A 102 17.21 -3.99 3.06
CA PHE A 102 18.09 -4.83 2.25
C PHE A 102 18.97 -4.06 1.25
N LEU A 103 18.71 -2.77 1.06
CA LEU A 103 19.45 -1.90 0.15
C LEU A 103 20.40 -0.93 0.88
N VAL A 104 20.65 -1.18 2.16
CA VAL A 104 21.63 -0.42 2.97
C VAL A 104 23.02 -0.54 2.35
N GLY A 105 23.66 0.60 2.10
CA GLY A 105 25.00 0.69 1.51
C GLY A 105 25.03 0.79 -0.02
N ALA A 106 23.89 0.68 -0.71
CA ALA A 106 23.79 0.87 -2.15
C ALA A 106 23.67 2.35 -2.55
N PRO A 107 24.02 2.72 -3.81
CA PRO A 107 23.86 4.07 -4.34
C PRO A 107 22.42 4.59 -4.17
N THR A 108 22.28 5.78 -3.57
CA THR A 108 21.01 6.29 -3.03
C THR A 108 19.86 6.34 -4.02
N ILE A 109 20.10 6.74 -5.27
CA ILE A 109 19.04 6.92 -6.29
C ILE A 109 18.60 5.57 -6.89
N PRO A 110 19.48 4.73 -7.46
CA PRO A 110 19.10 3.40 -7.95
C PRO A 110 18.48 2.52 -6.86
N ALA A 111 19.04 2.57 -5.64
CA ALA A 111 18.52 1.83 -4.50
C ALA A 111 17.12 2.30 -4.11
N ALA A 112 16.85 3.61 -4.08
CA ALA A 112 15.52 4.13 -3.79
C ALA A 112 14.48 3.70 -4.83
N ILE A 113 14.81 3.81 -6.13
CA ILE A 113 13.93 3.38 -7.21
C ILE A 113 13.63 1.89 -7.09
N TYR A 114 14.67 1.07 -6.90
CA TYR A 114 14.51 -0.37 -6.76
C TYR A 114 13.74 -0.76 -5.49
N ALA A 115 13.98 -0.10 -4.35
CA ALA A 115 13.27 -0.34 -3.09
C ALA A 115 11.76 -0.09 -3.23
N VAL A 116 11.40 1.07 -3.76
CA VAL A 116 9.99 1.45 -3.96
C VAL A 116 9.32 0.47 -4.91
N CYS A 117 9.93 0.20 -6.06
CA CYS A 117 9.31 -0.64 -7.07
C CYS A 117 9.21 -2.10 -6.64
N SER A 118 10.26 -2.65 -6.01
CA SER A 118 10.24 -4.03 -5.49
C SER A 118 9.26 -4.20 -4.33
N ALA A 119 9.06 -3.17 -3.50
CA ALA A 119 8.05 -3.18 -2.44
C ALA A 119 6.62 -3.14 -2.99
N VAL A 120 6.33 -2.27 -3.96
CA VAL A 120 4.95 -2.03 -4.41
C VAL A 120 4.49 -3.04 -5.47
N LEU A 121 5.39 -3.47 -6.36
CA LEU A 121 5.03 -4.28 -7.53
C LEU A 121 4.32 -5.58 -7.18
N PRO A 122 4.77 -6.39 -6.20
CA PRO A 122 4.05 -7.58 -5.77
C PRO A 122 2.60 -7.32 -5.38
N TRP A 123 2.36 -6.28 -4.58
CA TRP A 123 1.02 -5.94 -4.09
C TRP A 123 0.15 -5.37 -5.21
N ALA A 124 0.75 -4.61 -6.13
CA ALA A 124 0.06 -4.14 -7.33
C ALA A 124 -0.35 -5.30 -8.25
N VAL A 125 0.49 -6.33 -8.41
CA VAL A 125 0.14 -7.54 -9.17
C VAL A 125 -0.99 -8.30 -8.47
N PHE A 126 -0.95 -8.41 -7.15
CA PHE A 126 -2.02 -9.02 -6.37
C PHE A 126 -3.35 -8.24 -6.50
N ALA A 127 -3.32 -6.93 -6.33
CA ALA A 127 -4.49 -6.05 -6.53
C ALA A 127 -5.05 -6.13 -7.96
N ALA A 128 -4.19 -6.33 -8.97
CA ALA A 128 -4.61 -6.42 -10.36
C ALA A 128 -5.34 -7.72 -10.70
N LYS A 129 -5.13 -8.79 -9.91
CA LYS A 129 -5.89 -10.04 -10.01
C LYS A 129 -7.27 -9.91 -9.36
N ASP A 130 -7.39 -9.14 -8.29
CA ASP A 130 -8.65 -8.85 -7.60
C ASP A 130 -9.15 -7.41 -7.86
N ARG A 131 -9.44 -7.09 -9.13
CA ARG A 131 -9.86 -5.75 -9.56
C ARG A 131 -11.19 -5.28 -8.96
N GLN A 132 -11.92 -6.15 -8.26
CA GLN A 132 -13.15 -5.76 -7.59
C GLN A 132 -12.87 -5.10 -6.23
N ASN A 133 -11.71 -5.35 -5.64
CA ASN A 133 -11.30 -4.77 -4.37
C ASN A 133 -10.67 -3.37 -4.54
N ILE A 134 -11.55 -2.36 -4.61
CA ILE A 134 -11.16 -0.95 -4.76
C ILE A 134 -10.36 -0.47 -3.55
N PHE A 135 -10.75 -0.89 -2.34
CA PHE A 135 -10.07 -0.52 -1.10
C PHE A 135 -8.61 -0.98 -1.10
N PHE A 136 -8.38 -2.25 -1.45
CA PHE A 136 -7.01 -2.78 -1.54
C PHE A 136 -6.19 -2.09 -2.63
N THR A 137 -6.81 -1.76 -3.77
CA THR A 137 -6.16 -0.99 -4.83
C THR A 137 -5.78 0.42 -4.34
N GLY A 138 -6.66 1.10 -3.60
CA GLY A 138 -6.39 2.38 -2.96
C GLY A 138 -5.21 2.31 -1.99
N LEU A 139 -5.17 1.29 -1.13
CA LEU A 139 -4.05 1.06 -0.20
C LEU A 139 -2.71 0.87 -0.91
N VAL A 140 -2.67 0.16 -2.05
CA VAL A 140 -1.43 0.01 -2.85
C VAL A 140 -0.98 1.36 -3.42
N LEU A 141 -1.90 2.22 -3.86
CA LEU A 141 -1.57 3.58 -4.32
C LEU A 141 -1.05 4.45 -3.17
N MET A 142 -1.64 4.35 -1.98
CA MET A 142 -1.16 5.04 -0.78
C MET A 142 0.21 4.53 -0.34
N MET A 143 0.46 3.22 -0.45
CA MET A 143 1.76 2.61 -0.20
C MET A 143 2.82 3.18 -1.15
N GLN A 144 2.52 3.29 -2.45
CA GLN A 144 3.40 3.93 -3.44
C GLN A 144 3.72 5.37 -3.05
N LEU A 145 2.71 6.17 -2.74
CA LEU A 145 2.88 7.57 -2.34
C LEU A 145 3.73 7.69 -1.07
N SER A 146 3.45 6.85 -0.07
CA SER A 146 4.15 6.87 1.23
C SER A 146 5.62 6.44 1.08
N ALA A 147 5.91 5.50 0.18
CA ALA A 147 7.26 5.10 -0.16
C ALA A 147 8.04 6.25 -0.84
N LEU A 148 7.40 7.03 -1.71
CA LEU A 148 8.01 8.23 -2.31
C LEU A 148 8.28 9.33 -1.28
N VAL A 149 7.36 9.56 -0.34
CA VAL A 149 7.58 10.48 0.79
C VAL A 149 8.77 10.02 1.63
N LEU A 150 8.87 8.72 1.92
CA LEU A 150 10.02 8.18 2.64
C LEU A 150 11.31 8.42 1.87
N VAL A 151 11.35 8.20 0.55
CA VAL A 151 12.55 8.46 -0.27
C VAL A 151 12.97 9.93 -0.15
N GLY A 152 12.02 10.86 -0.31
CA GLY A 152 12.30 12.30 -0.19
C GLY A 152 12.88 12.67 1.17
N LEU A 153 12.27 12.18 2.25
CA LEU A 153 12.75 12.42 3.62
C LEU A 153 14.08 11.72 3.91
N ASN A 154 14.29 10.52 3.37
CA ASN A 154 15.54 9.78 3.54
C ASN A 154 16.70 10.50 2.86
N VAL A 155 16.48 11.10 1.68
CA VAL A 155 17.49 11.92 0.99
C VAL A 155 17.75 13.23 1.74
N ALA A 156 16.70 13.90 2.24
CA ALA A 156 16.84 15.18 2.93
C ALA A 156 17.45 15.06 4.33
N LEU A 157 17.06 14.04 5.09
CA LEU A 157 17.39 13.89 6.52
C LEU A 157 18.38 12.76 6.81
N ARG A 158 18.79 11.99 5.79
CA ARG A 158 19.71 10.84 5.92
C ARG A 158 19.26 9.85 6.99
N LEU A 159 18.02 9.40 6.90
CA LEU A 159 17.41 8.49 7.87
C LEU A 159 18.12 7.13 7.87
N THR A 160 18.73 6.76 8.99
CA THR A 160 19.42 5.47 9.14
C THR A 160 18.58 4.45 9.91
N ASP A 161 17.79 4.91 10.87
CA ASP A 161 17.04 4.06 11.78
C ASP A 161 15.81 3.38 11.12
N PHE A 162 15.68 2.08 11.34
CA PHE A 162 14.57 1.27 10.84
C PHE A 162 13.23 1.74 11.44
N THR A 163 13.22 2.04 12.74
CA THR A 163 12.00 2.41 13.47
C THR A 163 11.47 3.76 13.00
N GLN A 164 12.34 4.74 12.75
CA GLN A 164 11.95 6.02 12.14
C GLN A 164 11.33 5.84 10.76
N LYS A 165 11.93 5.03 9.88
CA LYS A 165 11.37 4.73 8.55
C LYS A 165 10.01 4.06 8.65
N PHE A 166 9.83 3.18 9.66
CA PHE A 166 8.54 2.57 9.95
C PHE A 166 7.46 3.58 10.27
N TRP A 167 7.70 4.44 11.27
CA TRP A 167 6.69 5.42 11.68
C TRP A 167 6.38 6.45 10.60
N ILE A 168 7.35 6.79 9.75
CA ILE A 168 7.12 7.69 8.60
C ILE A 168 6.19 7.04 7.58
N ILE A 169 6.47 5.80 7.13
CA ILE A 169 5.60 5.12 6.17
C ILE A 169 4.23 4.87 6.79
N TRP A 170 4.20 4.28 7.99
CA TRP A 170 2.97 3.93 8.67
C TRP A 170 2.10 5.18 8.91
N GLY A 171 2.71 6.26 9.41
CA GLY A 171 2.03 7.53 9.65
C GLY A 171 1.50 8.18 8.37
N THR A 172 2.28 8.16 7.28
CA THR A 172 1.85 8.69 5.98
C THR A 172 0.70 7.87 5.39
N MET A 173 0.77 6.55 5.47
CA MET A 173 -0.31 5.66 5.03
C MET A 173 -1.58 5.87 5.84
N MET A 174 -1.48 5.89 7.18
CA MET A 174 -2.62 6.15 8.06
C MET A 174 -3.23 7.53 7.80
N PHE A 175 -2.40 8.54 7.55
CA PHE A 175 -2.88 9.87 7.18
C PHE A 175 -3.67 9.83 5.86
N CYS A 176 -3.17 9.14 4.84
CA CYS A 176 -3.88 8.97 3.57
C CYS A 176 -5.22 8.26 3.74
N VAL A 177 -5.26 7.19 4.55
CA VAL A 177 -6.50 6.46 4.87
C VAL A 177 -7.50 7.36 5.59
N CYS A 178 -7.06 8.15 6.56
CA CYS A 178 -7.92 9.11 7.27
C CYS A 178 -8.47 10.18 6.32
N VAL A 179 -7.64 10.72 5.41
CA VAL A 179 -8.08 11.69 4.40
C VAL A 179 -9.09 11.08 3.45
N GLU A 180 -8.89 9.84 2.98
CA GLU A 180 -9.85 9.14 2.13
C GLU A 180 -11.18 8.90 2.87
N ALA A 181 -11.14 8.42 4.11
CA ALA A 181 -12.34 8.21 4.92
C ALA A 181 -13.11 9.52 5.17
N LEU A 182 -12.41 10.64 5.40
CA LEU A 182 -13.04 11.96 5.53
C LEU A 182 -13.66 12.41 4.21
N TYR A 183 -12.97 12.21 3.08
CA TYR A 183 -13.48 12.55 1.76
C TYR A 183 -14.74 11.77 1.41
N GLU A 184 -14.75 10.46 1.65
CA GLU A 184 -15.94 9.61 1.44
C GLU A 184 -17.12 10.07 2.29
N LYS A 185 -16.88 10.38 3.58
CA LYS A 185 -17.92 10.90 4.47
C LYS A 185 -18.53 12.20 3.93
N ILE A 186 -17.70 13.16 3.54
CA ILE A 186 -18.16 14.46 3.00
C ILE A 186 -18.94 14.27 1.70
N MET A 187 -18.50 13.37 0.82
CA MET A 187 -19.18 13.10 -0.45
C MET A 187 -20.51 12.36 -0.28
N LEU A 188 -20.61 11.44 0.69
CA LEU A 188 -21.85 10.76 1.04
C LEU A 188 -22.87 11.73 1.66
N ASP A 189 -22.42 12.65 2.52
CA ASP A 189 -23.28 13.67 3.13
C ASP A 189 -23.83 14.66 2.07
N ARG A 190 -23.06 14.96 1.01
CA ARG A 190 -23.51 15.80 -0.11
C ARG A 190 -24.57 15.15 -1.02
N LYS A 191 -24.70 13.81 -1.03
CA LYS A 191 -25.69 13.11 -1.88
C LYS A 191 -27.07 12.95 -1.22
N LYS A 192 -27.18 13.09 0.09
CA LYS A 192 -28.45 13.02 0.84
C LYS A 192 -29.46 14.18 0.66
N PRO A 193 -29.14 15.41 0.21
CA PRO A 193 -30.11 16.51 0.24
C PRO A 193 -31.23 16.47 -0.82
N GLU A 194 -31.15 15.65 -1.87
CA GLU A 194 -32.09 15.76 -3.02
C GLU A 194 -33.30 14.80 -2.98
N GLU A 195 -33.30 13.77 -2.12
CA GLU A 195 -34.42 12.81 -2.04
C GLU A 195 -35.53 13.20 -1.05
N THR A 196 -35.49 14.39 -0.45
CA THR A 196 -36.50 14.89 0.50
C THR A 196 -37.18 16.18 0.04
N LYS A 197 -37.67 16.21 -1.21
CA LYS A 197 -38.80 17.07 -1.56
C LYS A 197 -40.04 16.18 -1.74
N PRO A 198 -41.05 16.26 -0.86
CA PRO A 198 -42.34 15.67 -1.19
C PRO A 198 -42.84 16.37 -2.45
N ALA A 199 -43.21 15.59 -3.46
CA ALA A 199 -43.93 16.12 -4.62
C ALA A 199 -45.22 16.78 -4.10
N SER A 200 -45.24 18.11 -4.11
CA SER A 200 -46.41 18.95 -3.88
C SER A 200 -47.16 19.14 -5.18
#